data_AF-X4QMK9-F1
#
_entry.id   AF-X4QMK9-F1
#
_cell.length_a   1.000
_cell.length_b   1.000
_cell.length_c   1.000
_cell.angle_alpha   90.00
_cell.angle_beta   90.00
_cell.angle_gamma   90.00
#
_symmetry.space_group_name_H-M   'P 1'
#
loop_
_entity.id
_entity.type
_entity.pdbx_description
1 polymer ?
#
loop_
_entity_poly.entity_id
_entity_poly.type
_entity_poly.pdbx_seq_one_letter_code
_entity_poly.pdbx_strand_id
1 'polypeptide(L)'
;MAFLDLMRQFFNAVHHEAEEPGVVEEALELREKLAEDPNDIAAFEELASLITSFAHTRVPADPLTGDAGPADPNLVLWALSEEIGSDPRAWYPLIQLARLAGPEDSDAAQRYLETAADREESGLALAEGIKLLRESGQYEAAIQLGLGRWKPAQQSPGVAEELVSAALAARKLSDARGYVQILEQSGTAGALVDDLNIAIATEESN
;
A
#
# COMPACT_ATOMS: atom_id res chain seq x y z
N MET A 1 -19.35 -5.71 -8.40
CA MET A 1 -19.55 -7.11 -7.92
C MET A 1 -19.08 -7.14 -6.48
N ALA A 2 -19.74 -7.89 -5.59
CA ALA A 2 -19.30 -7.97 -4.19
C ALA A 2 -18.05 -8.84 -4.08
N PHE A 3 -17.10 -8.49 -3.19
CA PHE A 3 -15.89 -9.29 -2.93
C PHE A 3 -16.23 -10.76 -2.64
N LEU A 4 -17.29 -11.01 -1.88
CA LEU A 4 -17.74 -12.37 -1.54
C LEU A 4 -18.18 -13.18 -2.77
N ASP A 5 -18.76 -12.53 -3.79
CA ASP A 5 -19.12 -13.22 -5.03
C ASP A 5 -17.86 -13.58 -5.83
N LEU A 6 -16.88 -12.66 -5.88
CA LEU A 6 -15.59 -12.91 -6.52
C LEU A 6 -14.79 -13.98 -5.79
N MET A 7 -14.79 -13.98 -4.45
CA MET A 7 -14.15 -15.02 -3.65
C MET A 7 -14.81 -16.37 -3.88
N ARG A 8 -16.14 -16.46 -3.83
CA ARG A 8 -16.85 -17.72 -4.13
C ARG A 8 -16.58 -18.22 -5.54
N GLN A 9 -16.58 -17.33 -6.54
CA GLN A 9 -16.23 -17.69 -7.92
C GLN A 9 -14.76 -18.12 -8.03
N PHE A 10 -13.86 -17.38 -7.38
CA PHE A 10 -12.43 -17.64 -7.36
C PHE A 10 -12.14 -19.02 -6.75
N PHE A 11 -12.77 -19.37 -5.63
CA PHE A 11 -12.66 -20.67 -4.97
C PHE A 11 -13.34 -21.81 -5.75
N ASN A 12 -14.57 -21.61 -6.22
CA ASN A 12 -15.30 -22.64 -6.98
C ASN A 12 -14.60 -23.01 -8.29
N ALA A 13 -13.84 -22.10 -8.90
CA ALA A 13 -13.03 -22.38 -10.07
C ALA A 13 -11.72 -23.15 -9.78
N VAL A 14 -11.25 -23.26 -8.51
CA VAL A 14 -10.00 -23.98 -8.14
C VAL A 14 -10.24 -25.47 -8.02
N HIS A 15 -11.41 -25.84 -7.48
CA HIS A 15 -11.62 -27.13 -6.84
C HIS A 15 -12.84 -27.78 -7.45
N HIS A 16 -12.60 -28.72 -8.36
CA HIS A 16 -13.70 -29.51 -8.91
C HIS A 16 -14.24 -30.55 -7.92
N GLU A 17 -13.46 -31.00 -6.92
CA GLU A 17 -13.92 -31.86 -5.84
C GLU A 17 -13.03 -31.67 -4.60
N ALA A 18 -13.64 -31.62 -3.41
CA ALA A 18 -13.07 -31.44 -2.07
C ALA A 18 -12.67 -30.00 -1.67
N GLU A 19 -13.59 -29.33 -0.96
CA GLU A 19 -13.31 -28.19 -0.10
C GLU A 19 -12.15 -28.51 0.87
N GLU A 20 -11.18 -27.61 1.03
CA GLU A 20 -10.56 -27.43 2.35
C GLU A 20 -11.43 -26.39 3.10
N PRO A 21 -12.47 -26.81 3.84
CA PRO A 21 -13.44 -25.90 4.46
C PRO A 21 -12.81 -24.84 5.37
N GLY A 22 -11.59 -25.07 5.87
CA GLY A 22 -10.88 -24.15 6.75
C GLY A 22 -10.47 -22.83 6.09
N VAL A 23 -10.24 -22.79 4.78
CA VAL A 23 -9.62 -21.59 4.17
C VAL A 23 -10.64 -20.50 3.84
N VAL A 24 -11.86 -20.89 3.43
CA VAL A 24 -12.95 -19.93 3.27
C VAL A 24 -13.37 -19.38 4.64
N GLU A 25 -13.36 -20.22 5.67
CA GLU A 25 -13.61 -19.81 7.06
C GLU A 25 -12.53 -18.81 7.53
N GLU A 26 -11.25 -19.13 7.34
CA GLU A 26 -10.13 -18.23 7.65
C GLU A 26 -10.23 -16.88 6.92
N ALA A 27 -10.56 -16.89 5.62
CA ALA A 27 -10.75 -15.66 4.86
C ALA A 27 -11.94 -14.81 5.36
N LEU A 28 -13.01 -15.45 5.85
CA LEU A 28 -14.14 -14.76 6.46
C LEU A 28 -13.77 -14.17 7.83
N GLU A 29 -13.02 -14.89 8.66
CA GLU A 29 -12.52 -14.39 9.96
C GLU A 29 -11.59 -13.17 9.78
N LEU A 30 -10.66 -13.23 8.82
CA LEU A 30 -9.79 -12.10 8.50
C LEU A 30 -10.58 -10.89 8.00
N ARG A 31 -11.60 -11.12 7.17
CA ARG A 31 -12.50 -10.06 6.72
C ARG A 31 -13.32 -9.46 7.89
N GLU A 32 -13.75 -10.26 8.85
CA GLU A 32 -14.42 -9.76 10.06
C GLU A 32 -13.48 -8.87 10.89
N LYS A 33 -12.23 -9.29 11.10
CA LYS A 33 -11.21 -8.45 11.75
C LYS A 33 -11.03 -7.11 11.03
N LEU A 34 -10.99 -7.12 9.70
CA LEU A 34 -10.89 -5.90 8.89
C LEU A 34 -12.16 -5.03 8.93
N ALA A 35 -13.32 -5.59 9.23
CA ALA A 35 -14.52 -4.79 9.48
C ALA A 35 -14.45 -4.04 10.82
N GLU A 36 -13.82 -4.66 11.83
CA GLU A 36 -13.58 -4.04 13.14
C GLU A 36 -12.50 -2.94 13.04
N ASP A 37 -11.34 -3.30 12.48
CA ASP A 37 -10.24 -2.38 12.18
C ASP A 37 -9.82 -2.49 10.70
N PRO A 38 -10.27 -1.56 9.83
CA PRO A 38 -9.93 -1.59 8.41
C PRO A 38 -8.45 -1.30 8.13
N ASN A 39 -7.67 -0.94 9.16
CA ASN A 39 -6.24 -0.67 9.08
C ASN A 39 -5.40 -1.73 9.78
N ASP A 40 -5.97 -2.89 10.13
CA ASP A 40 -5.19 -4.06 10.57
C ASP A 40 -4.37 -4.59 9.38
N ILE A 41 -3.14 -4.09 9.29
CA ILE A 41 -2.17 -4.42 8.23
C ILE A 41 -1.91 -5.93 8.20
N ALA A 42 -1.78 -6.57 9.37
CA ALA A 42 -1.46 -7.99 9.44
C ALA A 42 -2.62 -8.83 8.90
N ALA A 43 -3.86 -8.53 9.31
CA ALA A 43 -5.05 -9.23 8.79
C ALA A 43 -5.22 -9.02 7.28
N PHE A 44 -4.94 -7.81 6.78
CA PHE A 44 -5.02 -7.52 5.35
C PHE A 44 -3.96 -8.31 4.55
N GLU A 45 -2.71 -8.29 4.99
CA GLU A 45 -1.61 -8.99 4.32
C GLU A 45 -1.80 -10.51 4.35
N GLU A 46 -2.32 -11.06 5.46
CA GLU A 46 -2.66 -12.47 5.58
C GLU A 46 -3.76 -12.87 4.59
N LEU A 47 -4.84 -12.07 4.49
CA LEU A 47 -5.91 -12.31 3.53
C LEU A 47 -5.42 -12.19 2.08
N ALA A 48 -4.53 -11.23 1.80
CA ALA A 48 -3.92 -11.08 0.49
C ALA A 48 -3.00 -12.26 0.12
N SER A 49 -2.24 -12.76 1.10
CA SER A 49 -1.40 -13.95 0.97
C SER A 49 -2.23 -15.19 0.66
N LEU A 50 -3.39 -15.36 1.32
CA LEU A 50 -4.33 -16.43 0.99
C LEU A 50 -4.78 -16.32 -0.47
N ILE A 51 -5.31 -15.18 -0.89
CA ILE A 51 -5.80 -14.94 -2.27
C ILE A 51 -4.72 -15.28 -3.32
N THR A 52 -3.48 -14.82 -3.10
CA THR A 52 -2.37 -15.06 -4.04
C THR A 52 -1.90 -16.53 -4.04
N SER A 53 -1.86 -17.19 -2.89
CA SER A 53 -1.47 -18.61 -2.77
C SER A 53 -2.43 -19.52 -3.54
N PHE A 54 -3.74 -19.25 -3.52
CA PHE A 54 -4.74 -20.02 -4.29
C PHE A 54 -4.60 -19.89 -5.80
N ALA A 55 -4.02 -18.79 -6.27
CA ALA A 55 -3.75 -18.60 -7.69
C ALA A 55 -2.65 -19.55 -8.20
N HIS A 56 -1.69 -19.88 -7.35
CA HIS A 56 -0.46 -20.60 -7.71
C HIS A 56 -0.64 -22.13 -7.69
N THR A 57 -1.66 -22.66 -7.00
CA THR A 57 -1.88 -24.10 -6.80
C THR A 57 -2.54 -24.83 -7.99
N ARG A 58 -2.60 -24.24 -9.21
CA ARG A 58 -3.52 -24.76 -10.27
C ARG A 58 -2.91 -25.33 -11.55
N VAL A 59 -3.65 -26.32 -12.05
CA VAL A 59 -3.58 -26.97 -13.37
C VAL A 59 -4.14 -26.03 -14.45
N PRO A 60 -3.52 -25.91 -15.63
CA PRO A 60 -4.02 -25.02 -16.69
C PRO A 60 -5.43 -25.40 -17.14
N ALA A 61 -6.28 -24.39 -17.34
CA ALA A 61 -7.64 -24.55 -17.85
C ALA A 61 -7.63 -25.22 -19.25
N ASP A 62 -8.57 -26.14 -19.49
CA ASP A 62 -8.76 -26.74 -20.80
C ASP A 62 -9.42 -25.72 -21.75
N PRO A 63 -8.73 -25.25 -22.81
CA PRO A 63 -9.26 -24.25 -23.73
C PRO A 63 -10.50 -24.71 -24.52
N LEU A 64 -10.91 -25.99 -24.41
CA LEU A 64 -12.08 -26.56 -25.08
C LEU A 64 -13.35 -26.60 -24.22
N THR A 65 -13.31 -26.35 -22.91
CA THR A 65 -14.51 -26.43 -22.05
C THR A 65 -15.31 -25.12 -21.99
N GLY A 66 -14.73 -23.99 -22.39
CA GLY A 66 -15.39 -22.69 -22.31
C GLY A 66 -15.62 -22.20 -20.87
N ASP A 67 -15.02 -22.86 -19.88
CA ASP A 67 -15.05 -22.40 -18.50
C ASP A 67 -14.34 -21.05 -18.42
N ALA A 68 -15.00 -20.07 -17.79
CA ALA A 68 -14.34 -18.84 -17.41
C ALA A 68 -13.16 -19.22 -16.51
N GLY A 69 -11.94 -18.95 -16.97
CA GLY A 69 -10.75 -19.13 -16.15
C GLY A 69 -10.91 -18.40 -14.82
N PRO A 70 -10.15 -18.79 -13.79
CA PRO A 70 -10.25 -18.13 -12.49
C PRO A 70 -10.09 -16.62 -12.57
N ALA A 71 -10.79 -15.92 -11.68
CA ALA A 71 -10.61 -14.50 -11.50
C ALA A 71 -9.13 -14.17 -11.22
N ASP A 72 -8.63 -13.09 -11.81
CA ASP A 72 -7.29 -12.58 -11.55
C ASP A 72 -7.13 -12.26 -10.04
N PRO A 73 -6.10 -12.76 -9.33
CA PRO A 73 -5.86 -12.44 -7.93
C PRO A 73 -5.79 -10.93 -7.67
N ASN A 74 -5.25 -10.16 -8.61
CA ASN A 74 -5.22 -8.70 -8.50
C ASN A 74 -6.63 -8.10 -8.58
N LEU A 75 -7.54 -8.69 -9.36
CA LEU A 75 -8.94 -8.28 -9.40
C LEU A 75 -9.67 -8.59 -8.09
N VAL A 76 -9.36 -9.73 -7.46
CA VAL A 76 -9.92 -10.10 -6.15
C VAL A 76 -9.39 -9.16 -5.05
N LEU A 77 -8.09 -8.87 -5.06
CA LEU A 77 -7.47 -7.90 -4.15
C LEU A 77 -8.01 -6.48 -4.36
N TRP A 78 -8.25 -6.09 -5.62
CA TRP A 78 -8.87 -4.81 -5.94
C TRP A 78 -10.26 -4.72 -5.30
N ALA A 79 -11.12 -5.73 -5.52
CA ALA A 79 -12.46 -5.75 -4.95
C ALA A 79 -12.47 -5.76 -3.42
N LEU A 80 -11.54 -6.49 -2.79
CA LEU A 80 -11.35 -6.44 -1.33
C LEU A 80 -10.98 -5.04 -0.87
N SER A 81 -10.00 -4.42 -1.53
CA SER A 81 -9.50 -3.10 -1.16
C SER A 81 -10.55 -2.01 -1.35
N GLU A 82 -11.38 -2.10 -2.41
CA GLU A 82 -12.53 -1.21 -2.61
C GLU A 82 -13.59 -1.38 -1.53
N GLU A 83 -13.91 -2.63 -1.16
CA GLU A 83 -14.90 -2.91 -0.13
C GLU A 83 -14.48 -2.32 1.22
N ILE A 84 -13.28 -2.67 1.70
CA ILE A 84 -12.78 -2.18 2.99
C ILE A 84 -12.46 -0.67 2.92
N GLY A 85 -11.92 -0.20 1.79
CA GLY A 85 -11.57 1.21 1.56
C GLY A 85 -12.77 2.16 1.53
N SER A 86 -13.99 1.64 1.39
CA SER A 86 -15.22 2.42 1.51
C SER A 86 -15.48 2.92 2.95
N ASP A 87 -14.91 2.29 3.97
CA ASP A 87 -14.98 2.76 5.35
C ASP A 87 -14.19 4.09 5.48
N PRO A 88 -14.77 5.16 6.04
CA PRO A 88 -14.10 6.46 6.19
C PRO A 88 -12.86 6.42 7.10
N ARG A 89 -12.71 5.39 7.94
CA ARG A 89 -11.53 5.16 8.79
C ARG A 89 -10.38 4.49 8.03
N ALA A 90 -10.67 3.86 6.89
CA ALA A 90 -9.71 3.05 6.15
C ALA A 90 -8.70 3.94 5.40
N TRP A 91 -7.42 3.81 5.73
CA TRP A 91 -6.32 4.40 4.98
C TRP A 91 -5.46 3.31 4.32
N TYR A 92 -5.23 2.18 4.99
CA TYR A 92 -4.34 1.13 4.45
C TYR A 92 -4.88 0.46 3.17
N PRO A 93 -6.18 0.12 3.06
CA PRO A 93 -6.75 -0.40 1.81
C PRO A 93 -6.63 0.59 0.63
N LEU A 94 -6.62 1.89 0.89
CA LEU A 94 -6.38 2.90 -0.15
C LEU A 94 -4.92 2.87 -0.64
N ILE A 95 -3.95 2.62 0.26
CA ILE A 95 -2.55 2.37 -0.15
C ILE A 95 -2.48 1.13 -1.06
N GLN A 96 -3.26 0.09 -0.76
CA GLN A 96 -3.30 -1.11 -1.61
C GLN A 96 -3.97 -0.86 -2.96
N LEU A 97 -5.05 -0.09 -3.02
CA LEU A 97 -5.63 0.36 -4.29
C LEU A 97 -4.63 1.17 -5.12
N ALA A 98 -3.84 2.04 -4.48
CA ALA A 98 -2.79 2.77 -5.17
C ALA A 98 -1.69 1.84 -5.72
N ARG A 99 -1.32 0.81 -4.96
CA ARG A 99 -0.34 -0.20 -5.39
C ARG A 99 -0.83 -1.01 -6.59
N LEU A 100 -2.11 -1.41 -6.56
CA LEU A 100 -2.73 -2.16 -7.65
C LEU A 100 -2.94 -1.31 -8.91
N ALA A 101 -3.28 -0.02 -8.76
CA ALA A 101 -3.37 0.92 -9.88
C ALA A 101 -1.99 1.15 -10.53
N GLY A 102 -0.95 1.24 -9.69
CA GLY A 102 0.44 1.32 -10.15
C GLY A 102 0.71 2.53 -11.06
N PRO A 103 1.79 2.48 -11.86
CA PRO A 103 2.13 3.56 -12.79
C PRO A 103 1.23 3.60 -14.04
N GLU A 104 0.49 2.52 -14.34
CA GLU A 104 -0.40 2.46 -15.50
C GLU A 104 -1.68 3.29 -15.29
N ASP A 105 -2.12 3.46 -14.04
CA ASP A 105 -3.18 4.39 -13.65
C ASP A 105 -2.70 5.30 -12.51
N SER A 106 -1.70 6.13 -12.81
CA SER A 106 -1.07 7.05 -11.85
C SER A 106 -2.06 8.05 -11.25
N ASP A 107 -3.08 8.46 -12.01
CA ASP A 107 -4.10 9.41 -11.55
C ASP A 107 -5.04 8.77 -10.53
N ALA A 108 -5.41 7.50 -10.68
CA ALA A 108 -6.12 6.77 -9.64
C ALA A 108 -5.23 6.54 -8.42
N ALA A 109 -3.99 6.09 -8.63
CA ALA A 109 -3.04 5.84 -7.54
C ALA A 109 -2.85 7.09 -6.68
N GLN A 110 -2.61 8.25 -7.30
CA GLN A 110 -2.46 9.52 -6.61
C GLN A 110 -3.70 9.86 -5.77
N ARG A 111 -4.91 9.75 -6.34
CA ARG A 111 -6.16 10.05 -5.61
C ARG A 111 -6.36 9.16 -4.39
N TYR A 112 -6.02 7.88 -4.49
CA TYR A 112 -6.10 6.97 -3.35
C TYR A 112 -5.11 7.34 -2.25
N LEU A 113 -3.85 7.64 -2.60
CA LEU A 113 -2.82 8.04 -1.63
C LEU A 113 -3.17 9.36 -0.95
N GLU A 114 -3.68 10.33 -1.69
CA GLU A 114 -4.17 11.59 -1.15
C GLU A 114 -5.30 11.38 -0.16
N THR A 115 -6.28 10.54 -0.51
CA THR A 115 -7.39 10.21 0.38
C THR A 115 -6.90 9.47 1.64
N ALA A 116 -5.92 8.58 1.51
CA ALA A 116 -5.33 7.87 2.65
C ALA A 116 -4.66 8.83 3.62
N ALA A 117 -3.83 9.75 3.10
CA ALA A 117 -3.15 10.77 3.89
C ALA A 117 -4.12 11.76 4.55
N ASP A 118 -5.28 12.03 3.92
CA ASP A 118 -6.29 12.91 4.49
C ASP A 118 -7.10 12.21 5.62
N ARG A 119 -7.19 10.88 5.62
CA ARG A 119 -7.89 10.07 6.65
C ARG A 119 -7.04 9.76 7.88
N GLU A 120 -5.72 9.81 7.76
CA GLU A 120 -4.79 9.40 8.80
C GLU A 120 -3.86 10.56 9.18
N GLU A 121 -4.06 11.13 10.38
CA GLU A 121 -3.44 12.39 10.77
C GLU A 121 -2.01 12.26 11.31
N SER A 122 -1.61 11.08 11.81
CA SER A 122 -0.28 10.88 12.40
C SER A 122 0.84 10.88 11.36
N GLY A 123 0.50 10.75 10.08
CA GLY A 123 1.45 10.77 8.96
C GLY A 123 1.98 9.38 8.58
N LEU A 124 1.48 8.31 9.19
CA LEU A 124 1.78 6.94 8.79
C LEU A 124 1.31 6.66 7.36
N ALA A 125 0.06 7.01 7.02
CA ALA A 125 -0.45 6.80 5.66
C ALA A 125 0.31 7.64 4.63
N LEU A 126 0.70 8.86 5.01
CA LEU A 126 1.50 9.73 4.18
C LEU A 126 2.89 9.14 3.91
N ALA A 127 3.58 8.64 4.96
CA ALA A 127 4.88 8.00 4.82
C ALA A 127 4.80 6.74 3.92
N GLU A 128 3.81 5.87 4.14
CA GLU A 128 3.59 4.68 3.29
C GLU A 128 3.28 5.04 1.83
N GLY A 129 2.51 6.11 1.60
CA GLY A 129 2.24 6.60 0.25
C GLY A 129 3.49 7.14 -0.47
N ILE A 130 4.32 7.91 0.23
CA ILE A 130 5.60 8.41 -0.31
C ILE A 130 6.53 7.24 -0.63
N LYS A 131 6.64 6.27 0.30
CA LYS A 131 7.42 5.05 0.12
C LYS A 131 6.97 4.27 -1.11
N LEU A 132 5.67 4.04 -1.27
CA LEU A 132 5.11 3.33 -2.43
C LEU A 132 5.49 4.00 -3.76
N LEU A 133 5.31 5.32 -3.86
CA LEU A 133 5.66 6.08 -5.06
C LEU A 133 7.17 6.04 -5.32
N ARG A 134 7.99 6.16 -4.27
CA ARG A 134 9.45 6.07 -4.34
C ARG A 134 9.91 4.70 -4.84
N GLU A 135 9.42 3.62 -4.26
CA GLU A 135 9.77 2.25 -4.66
C GLU A 135 9.32 1.93 -6.10
N SER A 136 8.29 2.62 -6.59
CA SER A 136 7.80 2.50 -7.96
C SER A 136 8.53 3.42 -8.96
N GLY A 137 9.58 4.13 -8.53
CA GLY A 137 10.35 5.05 -9.39
C GLY A 137 9.69 6.41 -9.64
N GLN A 138 8.55 6.68 -9.01
CA GLN A 138 7.77 7.92 -9.17
C GLN A 138 8.22 9.00 -8.17
N TYR A 139 9.52 9.30 -8.14
CA TYR A 139 10.14 10.13 -7.09
C TYR A 139 9.56 11.55 -7.00
N GLU A 140 9.24 12.16 -8.14
CA GLU A 140 8.64 13.50 -8.18
C GLU A 140 7.23 13.51 -7.57
N ALA A 141 6.42 12.49 -7.88
CA ALA A 141 5.09 12.33 -7.30
C ALA A 141 5.19 12.07 -5.79
N ALA A 142 6.15 11.25 -5.36
CA ALA A 142 6.41 10.99 -3.94
C ALA A 142 6.71 12.29 -3.18
N ILE A 143 7.59 13.13 -3.73
CA ILE A 143 7.91 14.45 -3.14
C ILE A 143 6.69 15.37 -3.13
N GLN A 144 5.93 15.44 -4.23
CA GLN A 144 4.74 16.30 -4.33
C GLN A 144 3.64 15.91 -3.33
N LEU A 145 3.39 14.60 -3.17
CA LEU A 145 2.45 14.07 -2.19
C LEU A 145 2.82 14.53 -0.77
N GLY A 146 4.09 14.38 -0.40
CA GLY A 146 4.61 14.79 0.91
C GLY A 146 4.56 16.31 1.13
N LEU A 147 5.04 17.12 0.19
CA LEU A 147 5.07 18.58 0.34
C LEU A 147 3.68 19.22 0.52
N GLY A 148 2.65 18.64 -0.09
CA GLY A 148 1.29 19.15 0.04
C GLY A 148 0.65 18.90 1.40
N ARG A 149 1.15 17.92 2.17
CA ARG A 149 0.44 17.36 3.34
C ARG A 149 1.29 17.19 4.59
N TRP A 150 2.61 17.31 4.48
CA TRP A 150 3.51 17.13 5.60
C TRP A 150 3.37 18.25 6.63
N LYS A 151 3.12 17.86 7.89
CA LYS A 151 3.03 18.72 9.06
C LYS A 151 4.10 18.29 10.08
N PRO A 152 5.35 18.78 9.94
CA PRO A 152 6.52 18.30 10.69
C PRO A 152 6.40 18.29 12.23
N ALA A 153 5.59 19.19 12.79
CA ALA A 153 5.38 19.31 14.23
C ALA A 153 4.24 18.41 14.77
N GLN A 154 3.43 17.84 13.89
CA GLN A 154 2.22 17.07 14.24
C GLN A 154 2.30 15.61 13.82
N GLN A 155 3.14 15.30 12.83
CA GLN A 155 3.27 13.99 12.23
C GLN A 155 4.54 13.27 12.68
N SER A 156 4.53 11.96 12.49
CA SER A 156 5.68 11.09 12.71
C SER A 156 6.88 11.54 11.87
N PRO A 157 8.11 11.49 12.42
CA PRO A 157 9.33 11.73 11.66
C PRO A 157 9.51 10.83 10.44
N GLY A 158 8.83 9.68 10.37
CA GLY A 158 8.87 8.77 9.23
C GLY A 158 8.45 9.42 7.90
N VAL A 159 7.60 10.46 7.92
CA VAL A 159 7.28 11.24 6.72
C VAL A 159 8.51 11.95 6.16
N ALA A 160 9.32 12.52 7.04
CA ALA A 160 10.54 13.23 6.67
C ALA A 160 11.60 12.26 6.14
N GLU A 161 11.73 11.09 6.76
CA GLU A 161 12.62 10.02 6.31
C GLU A 161 12.30 9.58 4.87
N GLU A 162 11.02 9.37 4.56
CA GLU A 162 10.59 8.99 3.21
C GLU A 162 10.74 10.16 2.20
N LEU A 163 10.50 11.40 2.62
CA LEU A 163 10.75 12.58 1.79
C LEU A 163 12.24 12.74 1.44
N VAL A 164 13.13 12.56 2.42
CA VAL A 164 14.58 12.58 2.19
C VAL A 164 14.98 11.44 1.25
N SER A 165 14.49 10.23 1.50
CA SER A 165 14.76 9.07 0.66
C SER A 165 14.28 9.29 -0.79
N ALA A 166 13.11 9.90 -0.98
CA ALA A 166 12.58 10.24 -2.31
C ALA A 166 13.43 11.32 -3.00
N ALA A 167 13.87 12.34 -2.28
CA ALA A 167 14.76 13.38 -2.81
C ALA A 167 16.14 12.82 -3.20
N LEU A 168 16.71 11.93 -2.39
CA LEU A 168 17.96 11.25 -2.71
C LEU A 168 17.81 10.38 -3.97
N ALA A 169 16.74 9.60 -4.07
CA ALA A 169 16.44 8.80 -5.27
C ALA A 169 16.25 9.67 -6.53
N ALA A 170 15.69 10.87 -6.37
CA ALA A 170 15.55 11.89 -7.42
C ALA A 170 16.83 12.70 -7.70
N ARG A 171 17.95 12.43 -7.01
CA ARG A 171 19.21 13.22 -7.09
C ARG A 171 19.05 14.69 -6.69
N LYS A 172 18.10 15.00 -5.82
CA LYS A 172 17.80 16.35 -5.31
C LYS A 172 18.38 16.56 -3.92
N LEU A 173 19.71 16.62 -3.83
CA LEU A 173 20.44 16.77 -2.56
C LEU A 173 20.09 18.06 -1.81
N SER A 174 19.80 19.15 -2.51
CA SER A 174 19.36 20.41 -1.90
C SER A 174 18.05 20.24 -1.13
N ASP A 175 17.11 19.50 -1.71
CA ASP A 175 15.77 19.31 -1.17
C ASP A 175 15.84 18.37 0.03
N ALA A 176 16.62 17.29 -0.07
CA ALA A 176 16.90 16.38 1.04
C ALA A 176 17.43 17.12 2.28
N ARG A 177 18.42 18.01 2.09
CA ARG A 177 18.94 18.86 3.19
C ARG A 177 17.88 19.81 3.75
N GLY A 178 17.06 20.39 2.88
CA GLY A 178 15.95 21.24 3.29
C GLY A 178 14.95 20.50 4.18
N TYR A 179 14.62 19.26 3.84
CA TYR A 179 13.71 18.43 4.64
C TYR A 179 14.28 18.07 6.01
N VAL A 180 15.57 17.70 6.08
CA VAL A 180 16.24 17.48 7.38
C VAL A 180 16.21 18.75 8.22
N GLN A 181 16.50 19.92 7.63
CA GLN A 181 16.46 21.19 8.35
C GLN A 181 15.05 21.52 8.88
N ILE A 182 14.00 21.23 8.11
CA ILE A 182 12.60 21.42 8.56
C ILE A 182 12.29 20.48 9.73
N LEU A 183 12.75 19.23 9.68
CA LEU A 183 12.57 18.24 10.75
C LEU A 183 13.32 18.65 12.04
N GLU A 184 14.54 19.17 11.93
CA GLU A 184 15.28 19.71 13.08
C GLU A 184 14.52 20.86 13.74
N GLN A 185 13.97 21.77 12.92
CA GLN A 185 13.20 22.92 13.39
C GLN A 185 11.87 22.54 14.05
N SER A 186 11.28 21.39 13.70
CA SER A 186 10.03 20.93 14.31
C SER A 186 10.22 20.33 15.71
N GLY A 187 11.48 20.17 16.16
CA GLY A 187 11.82 19.68 17.49
C GLY A 187 12.08 18.17 17.55
N THR A 188 12.15 17.49 16.41
CA THR A 188 12.65 16.11 16.34
C THR A 188 14.18 16.13 16.43
N ALA A 189 14.75 15.53 17.49
CA ALA A 189 16.19 15.55 17.74
C ALA A 189 16.77 14.15 17.99
N GLY A 190 18.03 13.96 17.58
CA GLY A 190 18.90 12.87 17.97
C GLY A 190 19.34 11.99 16.80
N ALA A 191 19.08 10.69 16.90
CA ALA A 191 19.65 9.69 15.99
C ALA A 191 19.14 9.80 14.55
N LEU A 192 17.83 10.02 14.34
CA LEU A 192 17.26 10.03 12.98
C LEU A 192 17.84 11.16 12.11
N VAL A 193 18.00 12.36 12.67
CA VAL A 193 18.60 13.49 11.96
C VAL A 193 20.06 13.19 11.58
N ASP A 194 20.81 12.58 12.49
CA ASP A 194 22.19 12.16 12.23
C ASP A 194 22.24 11.11 11.10
N ASP A 195 21.37 10.10 11.14
CA ASP A 195 21.27 9.04 10.13
C ASP A 195 20.93 9.61 8.74
N LEU A 196 19.97 10.54 8.66
CA LEU A 196 19.60 11.21 7.41
C LEU A 196 20.74 12.07 6.86
N ASN A 197 21.47 12.79 7.72
CA ASN A 197 22.64 13.55 7.32
C ASN A 197 23.77 12.65 6.79
N ILE A 198 23.97 11.49 7.40
CA ILE A 198 24.93 10.48 6.92
C ILE A 198 24.51 9.95 5.54
N ALA A 199 23.23 9.63 5.34
CA ALA A 199 22.70 9.18 4.05
C ALA A 199 22.94 10.22 2.94
N ILE A 200 22.67 11.50 3.22
CA ILE A 200 22.94 12.60 2.29
C ILE A 200 24.43 12.68 1.94
N ALA A 201 25.31 12.67 2.94
CA ALA A 201 26.76 12.77 2.71
C ALA A 201 27.33 11.58 1.92
N THR A 202 26.75 10.40 2.10
CA THR A 202 27.11 9.19 1.34
C THR A 202 26.76 9.36 -0.13
N GLU A 203 25.57 9.87 -0.44
CA GLU A 203 25.13 10.07 -1.82
C GLU A 203 25.92 11.17 -2.54
N GLU A 204 26.44 12.17 -1.82
CA GLU A 204 27.33 13.20 -2.36
C GLU A 204 28.70 12.69 -2.80
N SER A 205 29.14 11.57 -2.22
CA SER A 205 30.46 10.99 -2.47
C SER A 205 30.47 9.99 -3.64
N ASN A 206 29.30 9.62 -4.16
CA ASN A 206 29.10 8.69 -5.29
C ASN A 206 28.97 9.42 -6.63
#